data_AF-A0A318EC44-F1
#
_entry.id   AF-A0A318EC44-F1
#
_cell.length_a   1.000
_cell.length_b   1.000
_cell.length_c   1.000
_cell.angle_alpha   90.00
_cell.angle_beta   90.00
_cell.angle_gamma   90.00
#
_symmetry.space_group_name_H-M   'P 1'
#
loop_
_entity.id
_entity.type
_entity.pdbx_description
1 polymer ?
#
loop_
_entity_poly.entity_id
_entity_poly.type
_entity_poly.pdbx_seq_one_letter_code
_entity_poly.pdbx_strand_id
1 'polypeptide(L)'
;MNPEFENLINREINLSTRITSKENNLENYIEDREKLNQEISELQKKISVLSKEKIIIQDELTNSEKSYNISNEKIRSLDQALAEREFNFIVLSTPNLPEDPVSPNTKLNVAIAAVLGLMLAVFIVFFKEFMKEE
;
A
#
# COMPACT_ATOMS: atom_id res chain seq x y z
N MET A 1 -48.53 -76.57 -27.55
CA MET A 1 -48.70 -75.16 -27.95
C MET A 1 -48.01 -74.97 -29.30
N ASN A 2 -48.46 -74.01 -30.12
CA ASN A 2 -47.82 -73.69 -31.40
C ASN A 2 -46.45 -73.02 -31.10
N PRO A 3 -45.31 -73.54 -31.60
CA PRO A 3 -43.98 -72.94 -31.41
C PRO A 3 -43.88 -71.48 -31.88
N GLU A 4 -44.68 -71.11 -32.89
CA GLU A 4 -44.75 -69.75 -33.40
C GLU A 4 -45.36 -68.79 -32.38
N PHE A 5 -46.33 -69.26 -31.59
CA PHE A 5 -46.96 -68.49 -30.51
C PHE A 5 -46.00 -68.22 -29.35
N GLU A 6 -45.19 -69.22 -28.96
CA GLU A 6 -44.15 -69.04 -27.93
C GLU A 6 -43.06 -68.06 -28.37
N ASN A 7 -42.70 -68.04 -29.67
CA ASN A 7 -41.75 -67.07 -30.20
C ASN A 7 -42.29 -65.63 -30.12
N LEU A 8 -43.57 -65.43 -30.44
CA LEU A 8 -44.23 -64.13 -30.35
C LEU A 8 -44.27 -63.60 -28.91
N ILE A 9 -44.58 -64.46 -27.93
CA ILE A 9 -44.56 -64.09 -26.50
C ILE A 9 -43.14 -63.68 -26.07
N ASN A 10 -42.12 -64.46 -26.41
CA ASN A 10 -40.73 -64.14 -26.06
C ASN A 10 -40.25 -62.82 -26.69
N ARG A 11 -40.73 -62.52 -27.91
CA ARG A 11 -40.47 -61.24 -28.58
C ARG A 11 -41.17 -60.08 -27.87
N GLU A 12 -42.43 -60.25 -27.46
CA GLU A 12 -43.18 -59.25 -26.68
C GLU A 12 -42.48 -58.93 -25.36
N ILE A 13 -42.07 -59.95 -24.60
CA ILE A 13 -41.33 -59.79 -23.33
C ILE A 13 -40.01 -59.04 -23.55
N ASN A 14 -39.25 -59.38 -24.61
CA ASN A 14 -38.02 -58.68 -24.95
C ASN A 14 -38.27 -57.21 -25.32
N LEU A 15 -39.31 -56.94 -26.10
CA LEU A 15 -39.67 -55.58 -26.49
C LEU A 15 -40.11 -54.76 -25.28
N SER A 16 -40.93 -55.34 -24.39
CA SER A 16 -41.35 -54.72 -23.13
C SER A 16 -40.13 -54.38 -22.25
N THR A 17 -39.20 -55.33 -22.06
CA THR A 17 -37.96 -55.09 -21.30
C THR A 17 -37.13 -53.95 -21.89
N ARG A 18 -37.03 -53.88 -23.23
CA ARG A 18 -36.32 -52.80 -23.93
C ARG A 18 -37.01 -51.45 -23.74
N ILE A 19 -38.35 -51.41 -23.76
CA ILE A 19 -39.13 -50.19 -23.50
C ILE A 19 -38.85 -49.71 -22.08
N THR A 20 -38.98 -50.58 -21.07
CA THR A 20 -38.70 -50.23 -19.68
C THR A 20 -37.27 -49.71 -19.48
N SER A 21 -36.27 -50.35 -20.12
CA SER A 21 -34.89 -49.85 -20.05
C SER A 21 -34.72 -48.47 -20.68
N LYS A 22 -35.44 -48.18 -21.77
CA LYS A 22 -35.42 -46.87 -22.45
C LYS A 22 -36.14 -45.81 -21.62
N GLU A 23 -37.23 -46.16 -20.96
CA GLU A 23 -37.97 -45.30 -20.04
C GLU A 23 -37.10 -44.88 -18.85
N ASN A 24 -36.42 -45.84 -18.20
CA ASN A 24 -35.49 -45.54 -17.11
C ASN A 24 -34.33 -44.62 -17.56
N ASN A 25 -33.78 -44.87 -18.75
CA ASN A 25 -32.74 -43.99 -19.29
C ASN A 25 -33.27 -42.59 -19.58
N LEU A 26 -34.50 -42.47 -20.09
CA LEU A 26 -35.13 -41.18 -20.35
C LEU A 26 -35.34 -40.40 -19.03
N GLU A 27 -35.78 -41.08 -17.97
CA GLU A 27 -35.94 -40.49 -16.65
C GLU A 27 -34.61 -39.97 -16.09
N ASN A 28 -33.55 -40.78 -16.15
CA ASN A 28 -32.21 -40.34 -15.76
C ASN A 28 -31.74 -39.11 -16.57
N TYR A 29 -31.97 -39.11 -17.89
CA TYR A 29 -31.61 -37.96 -18.72
C TYR A 29 -32.42 -36.70 -18.36
N ILE A 30 -33.68 -36.84 -17.94
CA ILE A 30 -34.49 -35.72 -17.48
C ILE A 30 -33.93 -35.16 -16.18
N GLU A 31 -33.60 -36.03 -15.21
CA GLU A 31 -32.97 -35.59 -13.95
C GLU A 31 -31.64 -34.86 -14.17
N ASP A 32 -30.78 -35.40 -15.04
CA ASP A 32 -29.50 -34.78 -15.36
C ASP A 32 -29.68 -33.43 -16.04
N ARG A 33 -30.69 -33.29 -16.91
CA ARG A 33 -31.05 -32.02 -17.53
C ARG A 33 -31.54 -31.00 -16.51
N GLU A 34 -32.30 -31.42 -15.51
CA GLU A 34 -32.75 -30.53 -14.43
C GLU A 34 -31.58 -30.05 -13.58
N LYS A 35 -30.68 -30.96 -13.17
CA LYS A 35 -29.45 -30.60 -12.43
C LYS A 35 -28.58 -29.62 -13.22
N LEU A 36 -28.35 -29.91 -14.50
CA LEU A 36 -27.55 -29.03 -15.36
C LEU A 36 -28.19 -27.65 -15.52
N ASN A 37 -29.52 -27.57 -15.65
CA ASN A 37 -30.23 -26.29 -15.72
C ASN A 37 -30.10 -25.49 -14.41
N GLN A 38 -30.10 -26.15 -13.26
CA GLN A 38 -29.86 -25.50 -11.97
C GLN A 38 -28.43 -24.93 -11.90
N GLU A 39 -27.42 -25.72 -12.26
CA GLU A 39 -26.02 -25.28 -12.30
C GLU A 39 -25.81 -24.09 -13.26
N ILE A 40 -26.41 -24.15 -14.45
CA ILE A 40 -26.37 -23.03 -15.41
C ILE A 40 -26.96 -21.75 -14.80
N SER A 41 -28.10 -21.87 -14.10
CA SER A 41 -28.74 -20.73 -13.43
C SER A 41 -27.85 -20.12 -12.35
N GLU A 42 -27.19 -20.95 -11.55
CA GLU A 42 -26.25 -20.50 -10.52
C GLU A 42 -25.01 -19.83 -11.12
N LEU A 43 -24.43 -20.41 -12.17
CA LEU A 43 -23.31 -19.83 -12.89
C LEU A 43 -23.67 -18.49 -13.52
N GLN A 44 -24.86 -18.36 -14.10
CA GLN A 44 -25.36 -17.09 -14.65
C GLN A 44 -25.49 -16.01 -13.56
N LYS A 45 -26.01 -16.37 -12.37
CA LYS A 45 -26.05 -15.43 -11.23
C LYS A 45 -24.65 -15.00 -10.82
N LYS A 46 -23.70 -15.93 -10.72
CA LYS A 46 -22.30 -15.64 -10.37
C LYS A 46 -21.64 -14.73 -11.39
N ILE A 47 -21.82 -14.99 -12.68
CA ILE A 47 -21.30 -14.14 -13.77
C ILE A 47 -21.89 -12.73 -13.68
N SER A 48 -23.18 -12.59 -13.36
CA SER A 48 -23.83 -11.29 -13.19
C SER A 48 -23.27 -10.48 -12.01
N VAL A 49 -22.93 -11.14 -10.90
CA VAL A 49 -22.30 -10.48 -9.75
C VAL A 49 -20.87 -10.05 -10.11
N LEU A 50 -20.07 -10.97 -10.66
CA LEU A 50 -18.68 -10.70 -11.03
C LEU A 50 -18.55 -9.62 -12.11
N SER A 51 -19.49 -9.55 -13.05
CA SER A 51 -19.47 -8.51 -14.09
C SER A 51 -19.74 -7.13 -13.51
N LYS A 52 -20.65 -7.01 -12.54
CA LYS A 52 -20.89 -5.75 -11.81
C LYS A 52 -19.67 -5.33 -10.99
N GLU A 53 -19.07 -6.26 -10.26
CA GLU A 53 -17.87 -6.00 -9.46
C GLU A 53 -16.70 -5.54 -10.35
N LYS A 54 -16.51 -6.18 -11.51
CA LYS A 54 -15.51 -5.77 -12.49
C LYS A 54 -15.72 -4.32 -12.97
N ILE A 55 -16.96 -3.92 -13.24
CA ILE A 55 -17.27 -2.54 -13.67
C ILE A 55 -16.90 -1.54 -12.56
N ILE A 56 -17.28 -1.82 -11.31
CA ILE A 56 -16.95 -0.97 -10.16
C ILE A 56 -15.43 -0.80 -10.02
N ILE A 57 -14.68 -1.90 -10.04
CA ILE A 57 -13.21 -1.86 -9.94
C ILE A 57 -12.60 -1.07 -11.11
N GLN A 58 -13.14 -1.22 -12.32
CA GLN A 58 -12.66 -0.50 -13.49
C GLN A 58 -12.94 1.00 -13.42
N ASP A 59 -14.09 1.40 -12.89
CA ASP A 59 -14.43 2.80 -12.64
C ASP A 59 -13.54 3.41 -11.55
N GLU A 60 -13.30 2.69 -10.45
CA GLU A 60 -12.37 3.10 -9.38
C GLU A 60 -10.95 3.29 -9.90
N LEU A 61 -10.45 2.34 -10.70
CA LEU A 61 -9.13 2.44 -11.32
C LEU A 61 -9.05 3.68 -12.22
N THR A 62 -10.04 3.90 -13.07
CA THR A 62 -10.11 5.05 -13.97
C THR A 62 -10.11 6.38 -13.19
N ASN A 63 -10.84 6.45 -12.08
CA ASN A 63 -10.89 7.63 -11.23
C ASN A 63 -9.57 7.88 -10.49
N SER A 64 -8.92 6.81 -10.04
CA SER A 64 -7.59 6.87 -9.42
C SER A 64 -6.53 7.38 -10.41
N GLU A 65 -6.52 6.84 -11.63
CA GLU A 65 -5.61 7.28 -12.70
C GLU A 65 -5.82 8.76 -13.06
N LYS A 66 -7.08 9.20 -13.19
CA LYS A 66 -7.40 10.63 -13.39
C LYS A 66 -6.87 11.50 -12.25
N SER A 67 -7.08 11.09 -11.01
CA SER A 67 -6.63 11.85 -9.83
C SER A 67 -5.10 11.94 -9.76
N TYR A 68 -4.41 10.85 -10.11
CA TYR A 68 -2.96 10.80 -10.22
C TYR A 68 -2.45 11.77 -11.30
N ASN A 69 -3.07 11.75 -12.48
CA ASN A 69 -2.71 12.64 -13.59
C ASN A 69 -2.91 14.12 -13.21
N ILE A 70 -4.04 14.46 -12.60
CA ILE A 70 -4.32 15.83 -12.11
C ILE A 70 -3.26 16.26 -11.09
N SER A 71 -2.88 15.38 -10.16
CA SER A 71 -1.85 15.69 -9.16
C SER A 71 -0.48 15.93 -9.79
N ASN A 72 -0.11 15.10 -10.78
CA ASN A 72 1.14 15.27 -11.53
C ASN A 72 1.15 16.56 -12.36
N GLU A 73 0.05 16.90 -13.03
CA GLU A 73 -0.09 18.17 -13.74
C GLU A 73 0.03 19.35 -12.78
N LYS A 74 -0.56 19.24 -11.58
CA LYS A 74 -0.44 20.27 -10.56
C LYS A 74 1.00 20.46 -10.10
N ILE A 75 1.74 19.38 -9.85
CA ILE A 75 3.17 19.44 -9.49
C ILE A 75 3.96 20.15 -10.59
N ARG A 76 3.80 19.72 -11.85
CA ARG A 76 4.48 20.36 -13.00
C ARG A 76 4.15 21.86 -13.10
N SER A 77 2.90 22.24 -12.87
CA SER A 77 2.50 23.65 -12.89
C SER A 77 3.14 24.47 -11.78
N LEU A 78 3.36 23.88 -10.60
CA LEU A 78 4.04 24.54 -9.48
C LEU A 78 5.53 24.68 -9.75
N ASP A 79 6.18 23.63 -10.27
CA ASP A 79 7.58 23.67 -10.66
C ASP A 79 7.83 24.75 -11.73
N GLN A 80 6.95 24.83 -12.72
CA GLN A 80 7.00 25.90 -13.73
C GLN A 80 6.82 27.28 -13.11
N ALA A 81 5.83 27.47 -12.24
CA ALA A 81 5.60 28.76 -11.57
C ALA A 81 6.78 29.18 -10.66
N LEU A 82 7.48 28.22 -10.06
CA LEU A 82 8.69 28.47 -9.28
C LEU A 82 9.88 28.82 -10.18
N ALA A 83 10.02 28.18 -11.34
CA ALA A 83 11.06 28.50 -12.32
C ALA A 83 10.85 29.88 -12.97
N GLU A 84 9.59 30.26 -13.22
CA GLU A 84 9.22 31.57 -13.75
C GLU A 84 9.33 32.70 -12.73
N ARG A 85 9.36 32.38 -11.42
CA ARG A 85 9.68 33.34 -10.38
C ARG A 85 11.18 33.68 -10.44
N GLU A 86 11.51 34.72 -11.20
CA GLU A 86 12.69 35.51 -10.90
C GLU A 86 12.54 36.05 -9.46
N PHE A 87 13.31 35.51 -8.52
CA PHE A 87 13.39 36.07 -7.18
C PHE A 87 14.02 37.46 -7.29
N ASN A 88 13.17 38.47 -7.43
CA ASN A 88 13.57 39.87 -7.33
C ASN A 88 13.87 40.19 -5.87
N PHE A 89 15.08 39.82 -5.42
CA PHE A 89 15.63 40.29 -4.16
C PHE A 89 15.95 41.78 -4.29
N ILE A 90 15.10 42.63 -3.74
CA ILE A 90 15.43 44.04 -3.54
C ILE A 90 16.30 44.12 -2.29
N VAL A 91 17.60 44.40 -2.48
CA VAL A 91 18.53 44.63 -1.37
C VAL A 91 18.15 45.97 -0.70
N LEU A 92 17.40 45.89 0.41
CA LEU A 92 16.95 47.08 1.15
C LEU A 92 18.08 47.72 1.98
N SER A 93 19.08 46.94 2.36
CA SER A 93 20.28 47.42 3.06
C SER A 93 21.46 46.49 2.83
N THR A 94 22.65 47.08 2.77
CA THR A 94 23.91 46.33 2.81
C THR A 94 24.10 45.71 4.20
N PRO A 95 24.69 44.51 4.30
CA PRO A 95 25.00 43.91 5.60
C PRO A 95 26.02 44.78 6.34
N ASN A 96 25.69 45.18 7.57
CA ASN A 96 26.62 45.89 8.44
C ASN A 96 27.63 44.87 8.97
N LEU A 97 28.93 45.11 8.74
CA LEU A 97 29.96 44.35 9.41
C LEU A 97 30.07 44.82 10.87
N PRO A 98 30.22 43.90 11.83
CA PRO A 98 30.49 44.29 13.20
C PRO A 98 31.86 44.99 13.27
N GLU A 99 31.88 46.22 13.78
CA GLU A 99 33.12 46.99 13.97
C GLU A 99 34.04 46.32 15.01
N ASP A 100 33.43 45.66 16.00
CA ASP A 100 34.12 44.94 17.06
C ASP A 100 33.96 43.42 16.91
N PRO A 101 35.02 42.63 17.17
CA PRO A 101 34.93 41.18 17.18
C PRO A 101 33.99 40.72 18.31
N VAL A 102 33.01 39.87 17.96
CA VAL A 102 32.04 39.31 18.91
C VAL A 102 32.73 38.43 19.97
N SER A 103 33.89 37.86 19.66
CA SER A 103 34.74 37.08 20.58
C SER A 103 36.14 36.87 20.01
N PRO A 104 37.17 36.58 20.84
CA PRO A 104 37.14 36.49 22.31
C PRO A 104 37.40 37.82 23.03
N ASN A 105 36.82 38.00 24.22
CA ASN A 105 37.11 39.14 25.09
C ASN A 105 38.45 38.94 25.82
N THR A 106 39.53 39.39 25.19
CA THR A 106 40.91 39.18 25.68
C THR A 106 41.16 39.78 27.06
N LYS A 107 40.54 40.93 27.38
CA LYS A 107 40.66 41.57 28.70
C LYS A 107 40.07 40.70 29.80
N LEU A 108 38.89 40.14 29.57
CA LEU A 108 38.24 39.23 30.52
C LEU A 108 39.07 37.95 30.71
N ASN A 109 39.58 37.37 29.62
CA ASN A 109 40.37 36.14 29.68
C ASN A 109 41.68 36.33 30.46
N VAL A 110 42.35 37.48 30.30
CA VAL A 110 43.56 37.82 31.06
C VAL A 110 43.25 38.01 32.55
N ALA A 111 42.12 38.68 32.88
CA ALA A 111 41.69 38.83 34.27
C ALA A 111 41.41 37.47 34.93
N ILE A 112 40.70 36.57 34.23
CA ILE A 112 40.43 35.20 34.71
C ILE A 112 41.74 34.43 34.93
N ALA A 113 42.69 34.51 33.99
CA ALA A 113 43.99 33.84 34.11
C ALA A 113 44.80 34.34 35.31
N ALA A 114 44.79 35.65 35.58
CA ALA A 114 45.47 36.22 36.74
C ALA A 114 44.89 35.71 38.07
N VAL A 115 43.56 35.66 38.19
CA VAL A 115 42.88 35.15 39.40
C VAL A 115 43.17 33.66 39.59
N LEU A 116 43.09 32.85 38.53
CA LEU A 116 43.42 31.42 38.59
C LEU A 116 44.87 31.16 38.99
N GLY A 117 45.81 31.96 38.47
CA GLY A 117 47.23 31.87 38.84
C GLY A 117 47.48 32.17 40.31
N LEU A 118 46.84 33.21 40.86
CA LEU A 118 46.93 33.54 42.28
C LEU A 118 46.37 32.41 43.15
N MET A 119 45.19 31.87 42.79
CA MET A 119 44.60 30.74 43.51
C MET A 119 45.54 29.54 43.54
N LEU A 120 46.11 29.16 42.39
CA LEU A 120 47.09 28.06 42.32
C LEU A 120 48.33 28.32 43.18
N ALA A 121 48.86 29.54 43.20
CA ALA A 121 50.00 29.88 44.03
C ALA A 121 49.71 29.68 45.52
N VAL A 122 48.54 30.12 45.98
CA VAL A 122 48.09 29.92 47.37
C VAL A 122 47.95 28.42 47.69
N PHE A 123 47.34 27.64 46.80
CA PHE A 123 47.23 26.18 46.95
C PHE A 123 48.60 25.50 47.07
N ILE A 124 49.57 25.87 46.22
CA ILE A 124 50.92 25.30 46.25
C ILE A 124 51.64 25.62 47.57
N VAL A 125 51.50 26.84 48.08
CA VAL A 125 52.11 27.23 49.37
C VAL A 125 51.54 26.41 50.52
N PHE A 126 50.21 26.27 50.59
CA PHE A 126 49.57 25.44 51.62
C PHE A 126 49.96 23.96 51.50
N PHE A 127 49.98 23.43 50.28
CA PHE A 127 50.36 22.04 50.05
C PHE A 127 51.81 21.77 50.46
N LYS A 128 52.72 22.70 50.18
CA LYS A 128 54.12 22.61 50.59
C LYS A 128 54.29 22.64 52.11
N GLU A 129 53.53 23.49 52.81
CA GLU A 129 53.60 23.53 54.29
C GLU A 129 53.02 22.25 54.91
N PHE A 130 51.89 21.75 54.38
CA PHE A 130 51.30 20.49 54.82
C PHE A 130 52.28 19.31 54.72
N MET A 131 53.03 19.18 53.61
CA MET A 131 54.04 18.13 53.47
C MET A 131 55.28 18.29 54.36
N LYS A 132 55.45 19.45 55.01
CA LYS A 132 56.58 19.74 55.89
C LYS A 132 56.21 19.58 57.38
N GLU A 133 54.93 19.69 57.71
CA GLU A 133 54.38 19.44 59.06
C GLU A 133 54.03 17.95 59.31
N GLU A 134 54.17 17.08 58.31
CA GLU A 134 54.31 15.61 58.47
C GLU A 134 55.79 15.19 58.48
#